data_AF-A0A7Y3ACG4-F1
#
_entry.id   AF-A0A7Y3ACG4-F1
#
_cell.length_a   1.000
_cell.length_b   1.000
_cell.length_c   1.000
_cell.angle_alpha   90.00
_cell.angle_beta   90.00
_cell.angle_gamma   90.00
#
_symmetry.space_group_name_H-M   'P 1'
#
loop_
_entity.id
_entity.type
_entity.pdbx_description
1 polymer ?
#
loop_
_entity_poly.entity_id
_entity_poly.type
_entity_poly.pdbx_seq_one_letter_code
_entity_poly.pdbx_strand_id
1 'polypeptide(L)'
;MMIRNLFVVGLDDFHLRQLHSLARASDYRFISLISYEKIKCGKYFPVREFLQQAPRKLANFDGTVDAIIGFWDFPVSTLLPILQKQHGLRGPSLNGVLMCEHKYWSRQKQMEVV
;
A
#
# COMPACT_ATOMS: atom_id res chain seq x y z
N MET A 1 -8.21 -23.52 7.48
CA MET A 1 -7.58 -22.63 6.48
C MET A 1 -6.64 -21.69 7.25
N MET A 2 -5.41 -21.46 6.80
CA MET A 2 -4.50 -20.54 7.51
C MET A 2 -4.93 -19.08 7.29
N ILE A 3 -4.86 -18.27 8.34
CA ILE A 3 -5.12 -16.82 8.29
C ILE A 3 -4.05 -16.16 7.42
N ARG A 4 -4.45 -15.31 6.47
CA ARG A 4 -3.52 -14.58 5.60
C ARG A 4 -3.10 -13.26 6.22
N ASN A 5 -1.81 -12.94 6.19
CA ASN A 5 -1.25 -11.73 6.76
C ASN A 5 -1.21 -10.61 5.71
N LEU A 6 -2.04 -9.59 5.90
CA LEU A 6 -2.17 -8.43 5.02
C LEU A 6 -1.52 -7.22 5.68
N PHE A 7 -0.44 -6.74 5.08
CA PHE A 7 0.27 -5.55 5.55
C PHE A 7 -0.36 -4.30 4.99
N VAL A 8 -0.68 -3.34 5.85
CA VAL A 8 -1.37 -2.11 5.47
C VAL A 8 -0.45 -0.90 5.64
N VAL A 9 -0.31 -0.12 4.58
CA VAL A 9 0.43 1.14 4.54
C VAL A 9 -0.55 2.29 4.76
N GLY A 10 -0.28 3.13 5.76
CA GLY A 10 -1.15 4.23 6.16
C GLY A 10 -2.38 3.77 6.95
N LEU A 11 -2.25 2.71 7.76
CA LEU A 11 -3.36 2.21 8.58
C LEU A 11 -3.63 3.14 9.76
N ASP A 12 -4.91 3.41 10.00
CA ASP A 12 -5.47 4.00 11.21
C ASP A 12 -6.64 3.14 11.71
N ASP A 13 -7.21 3.51 12.87
CA ASP A 13 -8.29 2.75 13.49
C ASP A 13 -9.60 2.81 12.69
N PHE A 14 -9.85 3.89 11.95
CA PHE A 14 -11.05 4.03 11.12
C PHE A 14 -11.03 3.04 9.96
N HIS A 15 -9.91 2.98 9.23
CA HIS A 15 -9.68 2.05 8.15
C HIS A 15 -9.57 0.60 8.65
N LEU A 16 -8.99 0.38 9.83
CA LEU A 16 -8.97 -0.96 10.43
C LEU A 16 -10.39 -1.48 10.73
N ARG A 17 -11.28 -0.63 11.25
CA ARG A 17 -12.69 -0.99 11.44
C ARG A 17 -13.40 -1.35 10.13
N GLN A 18 -13.13 -0.59 9.05
CA GLN A 18 -13.67 -0.90 7.72
C GLN A 18 -13.16 -2.25 7.17
N LEU A 19 -11.88 -2.56 7.38
CA LEU A 19 -11.32 -3.86 7.00
C LEU A 19 -11.98 -5.01 7.78
N HIS A 20 -12.25 -4.80 9.07
CA HIS A 20 -12.93 -5.79 9.91
C HIS A 20 -14.42 -5.95 9.63
N SER A 21 -15.08 -5.00 8.96
CA SER A 21 -16.48 -5.14 8.54
C SER A 21 -16.68 -5.96 7.26
N LEU A 22 -15.60 -6.37 6.58
CA LEU A 22 -15.70 -7.18 5.36
C LEU A 22 -16.21 -8.60 5.69
N ALA A 23 -17.04 -9.17 4.82
CA ALA A 23 -17.67 -10.48 5.02
C ALA A 23 -16.67 -11.63 5.30
N ARG A 24 -15.42 -11.50 4.86
CA ARG A 24 -14.35 -12.49 5.03
C ARG A 24 -13.21 -12.00 5.92
N ALA A 25 -13.43 -10.97 6.74
CA ALA A 25 -12.38 -10.39 7.57
C ALA A 25 -11.67 -11.41 8.47
N SER A 26 -12.38 -12.46 8.93
CA SER A 26 -11.83 -13.57 9.72
C SER A 26 -10.76 -14.40 9.00
N ASP A 27 -10.68 -14.34 7.66
CA ASP A 27 -9.66 -15.03 6.88
C ASP A 27 -8.32 -14.26 6.85
N TYR A 28 -8.28 -13.05 7.39
CA TYR A 28 -7.18 -12.12 7.26
C TYR A 28 -6.74 -11.54 8.61
N ARG A 29 -5.42 -11.37 8.76
CA ARG A 29 -4.80 -10.58 9.82
C ARG A 29 -4.28 -9.28 9.20
N PHE A 30 -4.88 -8.16 9.57
CA PHE A 30 -4.43 -6.84 9.12
C PHE A 30 -3.31 -6.33 10.04
N ILE A 31 -2.14 -6.04 9.47
CA ILE A 31 -0.94 -5.65 10.20
C ILE A 31 -0.48 -4.27 9.69
N SER A 32 -0.29 -3.30 10.58
CA SER A 32 0.24 -2.00 10.17
C SER A 32 1.71 -2.10 9.77
N LEU A 33 2.03 -1.84 8.50
CA LEU A 33 3.40 -1.75 8.02
C LEU A 33 3.98 -0.35 8.34
N ILE A 34 3.18 0.68 8.03
CA ILE A 34 3.42 2.09 8.34
C ILE A 34 2.08 2.67 8.79
N SER A 35 2.03 3.33 9.93
CA SER A 35 0.80 3.99 10.42
C SER A 35 0.46 5.21 9.58
N TYR A 36 -0.82 5.59 9.56
CA TYR A 36 -1.31 6.82 8.97
C TYR A 36 -0.54 8.05 9.48
N GLU A 37 -0.39 8.17 10.79
CA GLU A 37 0.31 9.28 11.44
C GLU A 37 1.74 9.45 10.90
N LYS A 38 2.49 8.35 10.78
CA LYS A 38 3.87 8.39 10.29
C LYS A 38 3.98 8.78 8.81
N ILE A 39 3.01 8.39 7.99
CA ILE A 39 3.11 8.52 6.52
C ILE A 39 2.36 9.72 5.93
N LYS A 40 1.33 10.23 6.62
CA LYS A 40 0.47 11.31 6.14
C LYS A 40 0.49 12.57 7.01
N CYS A 41 0.81 12.49 8.30
CA CYS A 41 0.74 13.65 9.21
C CYS A 41 2.07 14.40 9.38
N GLY A 42 3.15 13.92 8.77
CA GLY A 42 4.46 14.59 8.81
C GLY A 42 4.53 15.84 7.94
N LYS A 43 5.42 16.79 8.29
CA LYS A 43 5.75 17.97 7.46
C LYS A 43 6.39 17.59 6.12
N TYR A 44 7.03 16.42 6.07
CA TYR A 44 7.71 15.88 4.91
C TYR A 44 7.27 14.44 4.66
N PHE A 45 7.36 14.00 3.40
CA PHE A 45 7.02 12.66 2.97
C PHE A 45 8.28 11.93 2.47
N PRO A 46 9.14 11.38 3.36
CA PRO A 46 10.42 10.78 2.98
C PRO A 46 10.22 9.38 2.38
N VAL A 47 9.72 9.33 1.14
CA VAL A 47 9.42 8.09 0.39
C VAL A 47 10.61 7.12 0.41
N ARG A 48 11.83 7.63 0.22
CA ARG A 48 13.05 6.80 0.23
C ARG A 48 13.26 6.10 1.57
N GLU A 49 13.03 6.77 2.69
CA GLU A 49 13.20 6.17 4.01
C GLU A 49 12.15 5.10 4.27
N PHE A 50 10.90 5.34 3.85
CA PHE A 50 9.85 4.33 3.95
C PHE A 50 10.17 3.08 3.13
N LEU A 51 10.71 3.24 1.92
CA LEU A 51 11.16 2.13 1.07
C LEU A 51 12.37 1.38 1.64
N GLN A 52 13.19 2.00 2.50
CA GLN A 52 14.30 1.33 3.17
C GLN A 52 13.85 0.59 4.43
N GLN A 53 12.87 1.13 5.16
CA GLN A 53 12.42 0.58 6.44
C GLN A 53 11.37 -0.53 6.28
N ALA A 54 10.44 -0.38 5.34
CA ALA A 54 9.32 -1.30 5.16
C ALA A 54 9.79 -2.73 4.81
N PRO A 55 10.71 -2.96 3.86
CA PRO A 55 11.21 -4.31 3.56
C PRO A 55 11.88 -4.99 4.76
N ARG A 56 12.57 -4.22 5.63
CA ARG A 56 13.19 -4.77 6.85
C ARG A 56 12.13 -5.26 7.84
N LYS A 57 11.05 -4.50 8.02
CA LYS A 57 9.92 -4.94 8.87
C LYS A 57 9.27 -6.21 8.33
N LEU A 58 9.09 -6.29 7.01
CA LEU A 58 8.52 -7.46 6.35
C LEU A 58 9.43 -8.68 6.48
N ALA A 59 10.74 -8.52 6.29
CA ALA A 59 11.72 -9.60 6.43
C ALA A 59 11.84 -10.14 7.87
N ASN A 60 11.59 -9.30 8.87
CA ASN A 60 11.65 -9.68 10.29
C ASN A 60 10.31 -10.23 10.82
N PHE A 61 9.28 -10.31 9.98
CA PHE A 61 7.99 -10.85 10.41
C PHE A 61 8.03 -12.38 10.42
N ASP A 62 7.66 -12.97 11.56
CA ASP A 62 7.52 -14.42 11.70
C ASP A 62 6.19 -14.88 11.06
N GLY A 63 6.22 -15.08 9.74
CA GLY A 63 5.08 -15.52 8.96
C GLY A 63 5.16 -15.13 7.49
N THR A 64 4.06 -15.33 6.77
CA THR A 64 3.93 -14.97 5.35
C THR A 64 3.60 -13.48 5.19
N VAL A 65 3.99 -12.90 4.07
CA VAL A 65 3.51 -11.58 3.61
C VAL A 65 2.57 -11.86 2.43
N ASP A 66 1.28 -12.02 2.69
CA ASP A 66 0.33 -12.48 1.65
C ASP A 66 -0.16 -11.35 0.75
N ALA A 67 -0.23 -10.12 1.27
CA ALA A 67 -0.46 -8.92 0.47
C ALA A 67 0.06 -7.67 1.17
N ILE A 68 0.28 -6.62 0.38
CA ILE A 68 0.52 -5.25 0.86
C ILE A 68 -0.56 -4.35 0.24
N ILE A 69 -1.32 -3.64 1.08
CA ILE A 69 -2.45 -2.79 0.69
C ILE A 69 -2.35 -1.41 1.35
N GLY A 70 -3.15 -0.44 0.91
CA GLY A 70 -3.22 0.89 1.50
C GLY A 70 -4.46 1.65 1.03
N PHE A 71 -4.85 2.66 1.80
CA PHE A 71 -6.08 3.45 1.56
C PHE A 71 -5.83 4.81 0.90
N TRP A 72 -4.63 5.35 1.09
CA TRP A 72 -4.36 6.74 0.81
C TRP A 72 -3.63 6.94 -0.52
N ASP A 73 -3.73 8.16 -1.01
CA ASP A 73 -2.92 8.70 -2.10
C ASP A 73 -1.45 8.93 -1.64
N PHE A 74 -0.73 9.80 -2.35
CA PHE A 74 0.67 10.07 -2.07
C PHE A 74 0.94 10.36 -0.57
N PRO A 75 1.97 9.72 0.04
CA PRO A 75 2.97 8.86 -0.60
C PRO A 75 2.62 7.36 -0.63
N VAL A 76 1.46 6.95 -0.09
CA VAL A 76 1.07 5.53 0.00
C VAL A 76 0.94 4.90 -1.39
N SER A 77 0.23 5.55 -2.30
CA SER A 77 0.04 5.10 -3.68
C SER A 77 1.36 4.91 -4.45
N THR A 78 2.42 5.67 -4.14
CA THR A 78 3.76 5.49 -4.70
C THR A 78 4.49 4.29 -4.09
N LEU A 79 4.36 4.07 -2.77
CA LEU A 79 5.04 2.99 -2.07
C LEU A 79 4.49 1.61 -2.47
N LEU A 80 3.18 1.46 -2.58
CA LEU A 80 2.52 0.18 -2.83
C LEU A 80 3.08 -0.59 -4.05
N PRO A 81 3.10 -0.04 -5.28
CA PRO A 81 3.58 -0.78 -6.44
C PRO A 81 5.06 -1.16 -6.35
N ILE A 82 5.86 -0.36 -5.63
CA ILE A 82 7.29 -0.65 -5.42
C ILE A 82 7.45 -1.80 -4.44
N LEU A 83 6.80 -1.72 -3.28
CA LEU A 83 6.86 -2.76 -2.25
C LEU A 83 6.27 -4.08 -2.74
N GLN A 84 5.13 -4.04 -3.44
CA GLN A 84 4.50 -5.22 -4.03
C GLN A 84 5.44 -5.89 -5.03
N LYS A 85 6.04 -5.14 -5.96
CA LYS A 85 7.01 -5.67 -6.92
C LYS A 85 8.23 -6.29 -6.24
N GLN A 86 8.78 -5.63 -5.21
CA GLN A 86 9.94 -6.13 -4.46
C GLN A 86 9.66 -7.45 -3.73
N HIS A 87 8.40 -7.73 -3.37
CA HIS A 87 7.99 -8.94 -2.65
C HIS A 87 7.30 -9.96 -3.58
N GLY A 88 7.32 -9.77 -4.89
CA GLY A 88 6.64 -10.67 -5.85
C GLY A 88 5.12 -10.71 -5.70
N LEU A 89 4.52 -9.67 -5.10
CA LEU A 89 3.10 -9.58 -4.83
C LEU A 89 2.35 -8.94 -6.01
N ARG A 90 1.06 -9.29 -6.12
CA ARG A 90 0.17 -8.71 -7.12
C ARG A 90 -0.08 -7.23 -6.81
N GLY A 91 -0.09 -6.41 -7.86
CA GLY A 91 -0.30 -4.97 -7.74
C GLY A 91 -0.20 -4.27 -9.10
N PRO A 92 -0.58 -2.98 -9.17
CA PRO A 92 -0.35 -2.17 -10.36
C PRO A 92 1.15 -1.96 -10.59
N SER A 93 1.53 -1.62 -11.83
CA SER A 93 2.89 -1.15 -12.09
C SER A 93 3.08 0.26 -11.57
N LEU A 94 4.29 0.60 -11.11
CA LEU A 94 4.61 1.98 -10.69
C LEU A 94 4.32 2.98 -11.82
N ASN A 95 4.66 2.61 -13.05
CA ASN A 95 4.40 3.45 -14.22
C ASN A 95 2.90 3.74 -14.41
N GLY A 96 2.05 2.71 -14.26
CA GLY A 96 0.61 2.87 -14.35
C GLY A 96 0.06 3.79 -13.27
N VAL A 97 0.53 3.65 -12.03
CA VAL A 97 0.13 4.56 -10.93
C VAL A 97 0.55 6.00 -11.22
N LEU A 98 1.82 6.23 -11.56
CA LEU A 98 2.34 7.57 -11.84
C LEU A 98 1.65 8.22 -13.03
N MET A 99 1.33 7.45 -14.07
CA MET A 99 0.55 7.91 -15.21
C MET A 99 -0.85 8.38 -14.79
N CYS A 100 -1.55 7.61 -13.95
CA CYS A 100 -2.88 7.96 -13.46
C CYS A 100 -2.86 9.19 -12.54
N GLU A 101 -1.83 9.36 -11.71
CA GLU A 101 -1.68 10.51 -10.81
C GLU A 101 -1.21 11.78 -11.53
N HIS A 102 -0.49 11.64 -12.64
CA HIS A 102 0.00 12.76 -13.42
C HIS A 102 -1.10 13.32 -14.34
N LYS A 103 -1.72 14.44 -13.93
CA LYS A 103 -2.85 15.08 -14.65
C LYS A 103 -2.69 15.17 -16.16
N TYR A 104 -1.56 15.69 -16.65
CA TYR A 104 -1.32 15.82 -18.10
C TYR A 104 -1.24 14.46 -18.80
N TRP A 105 -0.40 13.54 -18.30
CA TRP A 105 -0.23 12.21 -18.88
C TRP A 105 -1.52 11.39 -18.87
N SER A 106 -2.26 11.40 -17.76
CA SER A 106 -3.56 10.75 -17.65
C SER A 106 -4.53 11.25 -18.73
N ARG A 107 -4.59 12.57 -18.97
CA ARG A 107 -5.42 13.15 -20.05
C ARG A 107 -4.95 12.77 -21.44
N GLN A 108 -3.65 12.73 -21.70
CA GLN A 108 -3.11 12.24 -22.97
C GLN A 108 -3.59 10.80 -23.25
N LYS A 109 -3.53 9.92 -22.24
CA LYS A 109 -4.03 8.55 -22.38
C LYS A 109 -5.54 8.45 -22.56
N GLN A 110 -6.31 9.32 -21.92
CA GLN A 110 -7.77 9.35 -22.13
C GLN A 110 -8.12 9.78 -23.56
N MET A 111 -7.38 10.71 -24.16
CA MET A 111 -7.59 11.14 -25.56
C MET A 111 -7.24 10.06 -26.60
N GLU A 112 -6.40 9.08 -26.26
CA GLU A 112 -6.07 7.97 -27.19
C GLU A 112 -7.25 7.00 -27.40
N VAL A 113 -8.25 7.01 -26.52
CA VAL A 113 -9.34 6.02 -26.48
C VAL A 113 -10.75 6.63 -26.53
N VAL A 114 -10.87 7.96 -26.60
CA VAL A 114 -12.14 8.70 -26.71
C VAL A 114 -12.23 9.36 -28.08
#